data_AF-A0A517NZ44-F1
#
_entry.id   AF-A0A517NZ44-F1
#
_cell.length_a   1.000
_cell.length_b   1.000
_cell.length_c   1.000
_cell.angle_alpha   90.00
_cell.angle_beta   90.00
_cell.angle_gamma   90.00
#
_symmetry.space_group_name_H-M   'P 1'
#
loop_
_entity.id
_entity.type
_entity.pdbx_description
1 polymer ?
#
loop_
_entity_poly.entity_id
_entity_poly.type
_entity_poly.pdbx_seq_one_letter_code
_entity_poly.pdbx_strand_id
1 'polypeptide(L)'
;MTPGLLSSSVSVDCLASNLATHMVQPGLIVGQIAKWLPVWMTPIWIIALGLLVGVAACIVVYGFLALLSLVPGLGNLPDSPRRGIIVSLIVGGIISALLCWQYVPSGEEYSESLFLPLITIGLITGFGLVYGMWHRTRDEWGAILGEGIVPYLLGTAAVVALIGVAATMWVKKPSEYITSIPAVNLVGDGTRTVVVTLPAADEDLTADEAPFLPADISYDLPNTAELTITSDRTINLADSDIPTNFTRTPTQVFAGTELEYRYENRDTPPIPTDATTLHIQNREISPAEVTFTFKTLPQIPEVATSVNIAICFFLLITSIVAFRQAAPRVWALALSTAKNEMAQTLYLILLAIGIFGVVVFAIYPFNTLGDDIRMYKDSGVTLVMVLAMIQAVWSAGTTVSEEIEGRTALTVLSKPVSRRSFILGKYAGIMMSVLVLFVIISAVFVVLMAYKPIYDARETSKALPIWQMGLAEIQSTIPALSLYFMETMVIGAIAVALATRLPLLANFIICFVVYVIGNLTSPLVASAEGNNELVGFVGKLIAVVIPNLNVFNVQSAVDTGSQIPSLYLAGAFNYLFCFVIAIWMLAMLLFEDRDLA
;
A
#
# COMPACT_ATOMS: atom_id res chain seq x y z
N MET A 1 26.44 22.86 -53.32
CA MET A 1 26.92 21.76 -52.47
C MET A 1 26.04 21.71 -51.23
N THR A 2 25.05 20.82 -51.23
CA THR A 2 24.59 20.10 -50.02
C THR A 2 25.68 19.05 -49.66
N PRO A 3 25.74 18.45 -48.44
CA PRO A 3 24.60 18.11 -47.56
C PRO A 3 24.80 18.27 -46.04
N GLY A 4 23.72 18.11 -45.27
CA GLY A 4 23.77 17.97 -43.80
C GLY A 4 22.44 18.26 -43.08
N LEU A 5 21.45 17.40 -43.28
CA LEU A 5 20.15 17.38 -42.60
C LEU A 5 20.23 16.45 -41.37
N LEU A 6 19.40 16.72 -40.35
CA LEU A 6 18.94 15.83 -39.26
C LEU A 6 19.76 15.76 -37.95
N SER A 7 19.36 16.59 -36.97
CA SER A 7 19.17 16.14 -35.58
C SER A 7 18.48 17.23 -34.74
N SER A 8 17.15 17.22 -34.69
CA SER A 8 16.42 17.90 -33.62
C SER A 8 15.39 16.93 -33.10
N SER A 9 15.77 16.18 -32.07
CA SER A 9 14.83 15.51 -31.18
C SER A 9 13.96 16.60 -30.54
N VAL A 10 12.77 16.82 -31.09
CA VAL A 10 11.75 17.63 -30.44
C VAL A 10 11.40 16.90 -29.15
N SER A 11 11.87 17.41 -28.01
CA SER A 11 11.53 16.87 -26.70
C SER A 11 10.02 17.03 -26.47
N VAL A 12 9.43 16.03 -25.82
CA VAL A 12 8.01 16.04 -25.42
C VAL A 12 7.66 17.31 -24.62
N ASP A 13 8.62 17.85 -23.87
CA ASP A 13 8.53 19.10 -23.13
C ASP A 13 8.27 20.33 -24.01
N CYS A 14 8.79 20.36 -25.24
CA CYS A 14 8.68 21.50 -26.16
C CYS A 14 7.33 21.52 -26.89
N LEU A 15 6.74 20.34 -27.15
CA LEU A 15 5.37 20.23 -27.67
C LEU A 15 4.33 20.50 -26.57
N ALA A 16 4.57 20.04 -25.34
CA ALA A 16 3.71 20.30 -24.20
C ALA A 16 3.68 21.79 -23.82
N SER A 17 4.83 22.47 -23.83
CA SER A 17 4.91 23.89 -23.49
C SER A 17 4.21 24.79 -24.52
N ASN A 18 4.39 24.52 -25.82
CA ASN A 18 3.78 25.32 -26.90
C ASN A 18 2.25 25.12 -27.00
N LEU A 19 1.72 23.93 -26.69
CA LEU A 19 0.28 23.69 -26.62
C LEU A 19 -0.36 24.30 -25.37
N ALA A 20 0.34 24.26 -24.23
CA ALA A 20 -0.13 24.88 -23.00
C ALA A 20 -0.26 26.41 -23.13
N THR A 21 0.65 27.08 -23.86
CA THR A 21 0.60 28.53 -24.08
C THR A 21 -0.55 28.98 -24.97
N HIS A 22 -1.01 28.15 -25.91
CA HIS A 22 -2.12 28.50 -26.82
C HIS A 22 -3.53 28.25 -26.24
N MET A 23 -3.65 27.51 -25.13
CA MET A 23 -4.93 27.32 -24.42
C MET A 23 -5.25 28.42 -23.40
N VAL A 24 -4.34 29.39 -23.20
CA VAL A 24 -4.53 30.55 -22.31
C VAL A 24 -5.25 31.70 -23.05
N GLN A 25 -6.39 31.42 -23.68
CA GLN A 25 -7.36 32.47 -23.98
C GLN A 25 -8.41 32.52 -22.86
N PRO A 26 -8.80 33.71 -22.38
CA PRO A 26 -9.66 33.88 -21.22
C PRO A 26 -11.12 33.59 -21.57
N GLY A 27 -11.45 32.33 -21.87
CA GLY A 27 -12.76 31.80 -21.57
C GLY A 27 -12.86 31.67 -20.05
N LEU A 28 -13.79 32.40 -19.43
CA LEU A 28 -13.91 32.57 -17.97
C LEU A 28 -13.88 31.25 -17.17
N ILE A 29 -14.34 30.15 -17.78
CA ILE A 29 -14.41 28.81 -17.18
C ILE A 29 -13.13 28.00 -17.47
N VAL A 30 -12.62 28.03 -18.70
CA VAL A 30 -11.43 27.26 -19.12
C VAL A 30 -10.17 27.75 -18.40
N GLY A 31 -10.03 29.07 -18.24
CA GLY A 31 -8.91 29.66 -17.49
C GLY A 31 -8.96 29.39 -15.98
N GLN A 32 -10.15 29.16 -15.41
CA GLN A 32 -10.28 28.76 -14.01
C GLN A 32 -9.92 27.28 -13.81
N ILE A 33 -10.36 26.40 -14.72
CA ILE A 33 -10.02 24.97 -14.70
C ILE A 33 -8.51 24.77 -14.80
N ALA A 34 -7.84 25.50 -15.70
CA ALA A 34 -6.40 25.40 -15.90
C ALA A 34 -5.56 25.66 -14.62
N LYS A 35 -6.10 26.38 -13.63
CA LYS A 35 -5.38 26.70 -12.38
C LYS A 35 -5.40 25.57 -11.36
N TRP A 36 -6.52 24.87 -11.21
CA TRP A 36 -6.68 23.81 -10.19
C TRP A 36 -6.54 22.40 -10.76
N LEU A 37 -6.71 22.22 -12.07
CA LEU A 37 -6.61 20.92 -12.73
C LEU A 37 -5.25 20.23 -12.50
N PRO A 38 -4.08 20.89 -12.63
CA PRO A 38 -2.79 20.28 -12.30
C PRO A 38 -2.71 19.79 -10.86
N VAL A 39 -3.29 20.53 -9.92
CA VAL A 39 -3.28 20.22 -8.49
C VAL A 39 -4.09 18.96 -8.21
N TRP A 40 -5.27 18.82 -8.84
CA TRP A 40 -6.13 17.65 -8.70
C TRP A 40 -5.55 16.40 -9.38
N MET A 41 -4.95 16.57 -10.56
CA MET A 41 -4.48 15.47 -11.38
C MET A 41 -3.15 14.87 -10.90
N THR A 42 -2.30 15.64 -10.21
CA THR A 42 -0.98 15.16 -9.76
C THR A 42 -1.06 13.97 -8.78
N PRO A 43 -1.90 13.98 -7.73
CA PRO A 43 -2.08 12.82 -6.86
C PRO A 43 -2.59 11.56 -7.60
N ILE A 44 -3.53 11.75 -8.53
CA ILE A 44 -4.08 10.65 -9.36
C ILE A 44 -2.99 10.08 -10.28
N TRP A 45 -2.15 10.95 -10.84
CA TRP A 45 -1.00 10.55 -11.65
C TRP A 45 0.01 9.71 -10.86
N ILE A 46 0.30 10.06 -9.59
CA ILE A 46 1.20 9.27 -8.72
C ILE A 46 0.66 7.87 -8.46
N ILE A 47 -0.65 7.74 -8.20
CA ILE A 47 -1.32 6.45 -8.02
C ILE A 47 -1.24 5.62 -9.31
N ALA A 48 -1.55 6.25 -10.45
CA ALA A 48 -1.48 5.60 -11.75
C ALA A 48 -0.05 5.16 -12.11
N LEU A 49 0.96 5.95 -11.78
CA LEU A 49 2.37 5.59 -11.95
C LEU A 49 2.69 4.33 -11.14
N GLY A 50 2.27 4.26 -9.88
CA GLY A 50 2.41 3.07 -9.05
C GLY A 50 1.73 1.83 -9.65
N LEU A 51 0.50 1.98 -10.16
CA LEU A 51 -0.20 0.90 -10.85
C LEU A 51 0.53 0.43 -12.12
N LEU A 52 1.05 1.36 -12.95
CA LEU A 52 1.80 1.04 -14.15
C LEU A 52 3.12 0.32 -13.84
N VAL A 53 3.85 0.78 -12.81
CA VAL A 53 5.07 0.12 -12.31
C VAL A 53 4.72 -1.27 -11.79
N GLY A 54 3.62 -1.43 -11.05
CA GLY A 54 3.13 -2.73 -10.59
C GLY A 54 2.79 -3.69 -11.74
N VAL A 55 2.09 -3.20 -12.77
CA VAL A 55 1.80 -3.97 -14.00
C VAL A 55 3.09 -4.38 -14.70
N ALA A 56 4.03 -3.45 -14.87
CA ALA A 56 5.33 -3.76 -15.47
C ALA A 56 6.09 -4.81 -14.65
N ALA A 57 6.11 -4.70 -13.33
CA ALA A 57 6.72 -5.67 -12.43
C ALA A 57 6.06 -7.06 -12.57
N CYS A 58 4.73 -7.14 -12.63
CA CYS A 58 4.03 -8.40 -12.90
C CYS A 58 4.43 -9.00 -14.25
N ILE A 59 4.46 -8.21 -15.32
CA ILE A 59 4.84 -8.68 -16.66
C ILE A 59 6.28 -9.20 -16.67
N VAL A 60 7.22 -8.48 -16.05
CA VAL A 60 8.63 -8.86 -16.01
C VAL A 60 8.82 -10.13 -15.17
N VAL A 61 8.29 -10.16 -13.94
CA VAL A 61 8.46 -11.30 -13.03
C VAL A 61 7.78 -12.54 -13.60
N TYR A 62 6.51 -12.46 -14.01
CA TYR A 62 5.81 -13.63 -14.53
C TYR A 62 6.26 -14.01 -15.95
N GLY A 63 6.74 -13.06 -16.75
CA GLY A 63 7.42 -13.37 -18.00
C GLY A 63 8.71 -14.16 -17.77
N PHE A 64 9.50 -13.77 -16.77
CA PHE A 64 10.69 -14.51 -16.37
C PHE A 64 10.35 -15.90 -15.78
N LEU A 65 9.35 -16.01 -14.92
CA LEU A 65 8.88 -17.30 -14.39
C LEU A 65 8.34 -18.21 -15.51
N ALA A 66 7.66 -17.64 -16.51
CA ALA A 66 7.22 -18.36 -17.70
C ALA A 66 8.40 -18.87 -18.54
N LEU A 67 9.51 -18.14 -18.64
CA LEU A 67 10.74 -18.62 -19.27
C LEU A 67 11.39 -19.75 -18.45
N LEU A 68 11.46 -19.60 -17.12
CA LEU A 68 11.97 -20.65 -16.23
C LEU A 68 11.14 -21.94 -16.30
N SER A 69 9.84 -21.84 -16.60
CA SER A 69 8.97 -23.02 -16.80
C SER A 69 9.41 -23.92 -17.96
N LEU A 70 10.22 -23.41 -18.91
CA LEU A 70 10.75 -24.20 -20.02
C LEU A 70 11.90 -25.12 -19.61
N VAL A 71 12.54 -24.87 -18.46
CA VAL A 71 13.66 -25.68 -17.99
C VAL A 71 13.13 -27.02 -17.44
N PRO A 72 13.58 -28.17 -17.97
CA PRO A 72 13.16 -29.48 -17.49
C PRO A 72 13.47 -29.63 -16.00
N GLY A 73 12.46 -30.02 -15.22
CA GLY A 73 12.57 -30.18 -13.77
C GLY A 73 11.92 -29.03 -12.98
N LEU A 74 12.18 -27.76 -13.33
CA LEU A 74 11.56 -26.60 -12.66
C LEU A 74 10.08 -26.44 -13.04
N GLY A 75 9.77 -26.55 -14.33
CA GLY A 75 8.40 -26.40 -14.85
C GLY A 75 7.43 -27.49 -14.42
N ASN A 76 7.94 -28.64 -13.99
CA ASN A 76 7.16 -29.83 -13.59
C ASN A 76 7.16 -30.05 -12.06
N LEU A 77 7.78 -29.16 -11.28
CA LEU A 77 7.79 -29.25 -9.80
C LEU A 77 6.37 -29.41 -9.23
N PRO A 78 5.36 -28.65 -9.69
CA PRO A 78 4.03 -28.68 -9.11
C PRO A 78 3.10 -29.77 -9.68
N ASP A 79 3.58 -30.62 -10.61
CA ASP A 79 2.76 -31.70 -11.19
C ASP A 79 2.30 -32.71 -10.14
N SER A 80 3.10 -32.89 -9.08
CA SER A 80 2.67 -33.60 -7.88
C SER A 80 2.24 -32.56 -6.81
N PRO A 81 0.96 -32.58 -6.37
CA PRO A 81 0.45 -31.58 -5.43
C PRO A 81 1.26 -31.51 -4.13
N ARG A 82 1.74 -32.66 -3.64
CA ARG A 82 2.55 -32.72 -2.41
C ARG A 82 3.91 -32.02 -2.58
N ARG A 83 4.63 -32.25 -3.68
CA ARG A 83 5.95 -31.61 -3.88
C ARG A 83 5.78 -30.11 -4.12
N GLY A 84 4.80 -29.70 -4.92
CA GLY A 84 4.49 -28.29 -5.16
C GLY A 84 4.23 -27.52 -3.86
N ILE A 85 3.36 -28.05 -2.98
CA ILE A 85 3.07 -27.44 -1.68
C ILE A 85 4.30 -27.41 -0.78
N ILE A 86 5.05 -28.51 -0.65
CA ILE A 86 6.24 -28.57 0.23
C ILE A 86 7.30 -27.56 -0.22
N VAL A 87 7.60 -27.52 -1.52
CA VAL A 87 8.59 -26.56 -2.05
C VAL A 87 8.12 -25.12 -1.87
N SER A 88 6.82 -24.85 -2.09
CA SER A 88 6.24 -23.52 -1.86
C SER A 88 6.33 -23.09 -0.40
N LEU A 89 6.11 -24.01 0.54
CA LEU A 89 6.24 -23.75 1.98
C LEU A 89 7.70 -23.50 2.38
N ILE A 90 8.67 -24.22 1.82
CA ILE A 90 10.10 -24.01 2.09
C ILE A 90 10.54 -22.65 1.54
N VAL A 91 10.26 -22.37 0.27
CA VAL A 91 10.61 -21.09 -0.38
C VAL A 91 9.92 -19.93 0.34
N GLY A 92 8.62 -20.07 0.61
CA GLY A 92 7.84 -19.08 1.35
C GLY A 92 8.39 -18.86 2.76
N GLY A 93 8.74 -19.92 3.49
CA GLY A 93 9.33 -19.83 4.82
C GLY A 93 10.68 -19.11 4.85
N ILE A 94 11.53 -19.32 3.84
CA ILE A 94 12.81 -18.60 3.69
C ILE A 94 12.55 -17.11 3.44
N ILE A 95 11.62 -16.77 2.53
CA ILE A 95 11.27 -15.38 2.24
C ILE A 95 10.67 -14.71 3.49
N SER A 96 9.75 -15.39 4.19
CA SER A 96 9.16 -14.91 5.44
C SER A 96 10.23 -14.65 6.50
N ALA A 97 11.19 -15.55 6.68
CA ALA A 97 12.28 -15.37 7.64
C ALA A 97 13.17 -14.17 7.30
N LEU A 98 13.47 -13.97 6.00
CA LEU A 98 14.22 -12.80 5.53
C LEU A 98 13.45 -11.50 5.75
N LEU A 99 12.16 -11.47 5.42
CA LEU A 99 11.29 -10.31 5.66
C LEU A 99 11.20 -9.97 7.15
N CYS A 100 11.01 -10.97 8.01
CA CYS A 100 10.98 -10.77 9.46
C CYS A 100 12.31 -10.26 10.00
N TRP A 101 13.43 -10.81 9.53
CA TRP A 101 14.76 -10.34 9.91
C TRP A 101 15.01 -8.88 9.48
N GLN A 102 14.44 -8.46 8.35
CA GLN A 102 14.67 -7.14 7.77
C GLN A 102 13.75 -6.04 8.33
N TYR A 103 12.47 -6.35 8.56
CA TYR A 103 11.44 -5.36 8.85
C TYR A 103 10.95 -5.36 10.30
N VAL A 104 11.28 -6.38 11.10
CA VAL A 104 10.93 -6.38 12.54
C VAL A 104 12.01 -5.56 13.26
N PRO A 105 11.71 -4.34 13.74
CA PRO A 105 12.72 -3.50 14.37
C PRO A 105 13.15 -4.10 15.69
N SER A 106 14.47 -4.15 15.93
CA SER A 106 15.02 -4.60 17.21
C SER A 106 14.94 -3.46 18.24
N GLY A 107 13.78 -3.22 18.84
CA GLY A 107 13.63 -2.24 19.93
C GLY A 107 12.31 -1.49 20.04
N GLU A 108 11.38 -1.63 19.08
CA GLU A 108 10.07 -0.97 19.15
C GLU A 108 9.01 -1.80 19.89
N GLU A 109 8.21 -1.12 20.70
CA GLU A 109 7.05 -1.69 21.40
C GLU A 109 6.04 -2.21 20.35
N TYR A 110 5.55 -3.44 20.53
CA TYR A 110 4.62 -4.14 19.61
C TYR A 110 5.16 -4.55 18.23
N SER A 111 6.49 -4.52 18.02
CA SER A 111 7.15 -5.06 16.81
C SER A 111 6.76 -6.51 16.49
N GLU A 112 6.38 -7.31 17.49
CA GLU A 112 5.88 -8.68 17.32
C GLU A 112 4.61 -8.79 16.47
N SER A 113 3.81 -7.73 16.39
CA SER A 113 2.60 -7.71 15.56
C SER A 113 2.91 -7.83 14.06
N LEU A 114 4.14 -7.53 13.62
CA LEU A 114 4.56 -7.62 12.22
C LEU A 114 4.85 -9.06 11.75
N PHE A 115 5.06 -10.03 12.66
CA PHE A 115 5.47 -11.38 12.25
C PHE A 115 4.46 -12.04 11.31
N LEU A 116 3.18 -12.07 11.70
CA LEU A 116 2.15 -12.78 10.94
C LEU A 116 1.86 -12.13 9.57
N PRO A 117 1.72 -10.80 9.39
CA PRO A 117 1.57 -10.21 8.05
C PRO A 117 2.80 -10.47 7.17
N LEU A 118 4.02 -10.32 7.69
CA LEU A 118 5.24 -10.62 6.93
C LEU A 118 5.33 -12.10 6.54
N ILE A 119 4.93 -13.01 7.44
CA ILE A 119 4.83 -14.45 7.14
C ILE A 119 3.82 -14.67 6.02
N THR A 120 2.64 -14.06 6.06
CA THR A 120 1.64 -14.23 5.00
C THR A 120 2.12 -13.69 3.65
N ILE A 121 2.80 -12.55 3.60
CA ILE A 121 3.40 -11.99 2.39
C ILE A 121 4.48 -12.94 1.83
N GLY A 122 5.35 -13.46 2.69
CA GLY A 122 6.39 -14.42 2.30
C GLY A 122 5.80 -15.73 1.76
N LEU A 123 4.74 -16.26 2.39
CA LEU A 123 4.03 -17.44 1.90
C LEU A 123 3.35 -17.17 0.55
N ILE A 124 2.61 -16.06 0.40
CA ILE A 124 1.98 -15.68 -0.87
C ILE A 124 3.03 -15.59 -1.98
N THR A 125 4.16 -14.95 -1.72
CA THR A 125 5.25 -14.79 -2.69
C THR A 125 5.91 -16.13 -3.00
N GLY A 126 6.14 -16.99 -2.00
CA GLY A 126 6.69 -18.33 -2.19
C GLY A 126 5.80 -19.24 -3.05
N PHE A 127 4.50 -19.27 -2.76
CA PHE A 127 3.52 -19.96 -3.59
C PHE A 127 3.44 -19.33 -5.00
N GLY A 128 3.46 -18.00 -5.09
CA GLY A 128 3.46 -17.26 -6.34
C GLY A 128 4.65 -17.58 -7.24
N LEU A 129 5.86 -17.70 -6.69
CA LEU A 129 7.08 -18.07 -7.41
C LEU A 129 7.01 -19.52 -7.91
N VAL A 130 6.72 -20.47 -7.02
CA VAL A 130 6.73 -21.90 -7.37
C VAL A 130 5.62 -22.25 -8.37
N TYR A 131 4.39 -21.80 -8.13
CA TYR A 131 3.28 -22.03 -9.06
C TYR A 131 3.34 -21.11 -10.29
N GLY A 132 4.03 -19.96 -10.21
CA GLY A 132 4.30 -19.12 -11.37
C GLY A 132 5.25 -19.78 -12.38
N MET A 133 6.19 -20.61 -11.91
CA MET A 133 7.06 -21.42 -12.77
C MET A 133 6.37 -22.66 -13.36
N TRP A 134 5.13 -22.97 -12.99
CA TRP A 134 4.43 -24.16 -13.47
C TRP A 134 4.05 -24.01 -14.95
N HIS A 135 4.29 -25.06 -15.76
CA HIS A 135 3.88 -25.06 -17.17
C HIS A 135 2.38 -24.76 -17.35
N ARG A 136 1.53 -25.20 -16.39
CA ARG A 136 0.08 -25.02 -16.47
C ARG A 136 -0.31 -23.56 -16.31
N THR A 137 0.35 -22.84 -15.39
CA THR A 137 0.13 -21.41 -15.20
C THR A 137 0.48 -20.64 -16.47
N ARG A 138 1.54 -21.05 -17.16
CA ARG A 138 1.92 -20.47 -18.46
C ARG A 138 0.81 -20.61 -19.50
N ASP A 139 0.27 -21.82 -19.64
CA ASP A 139 -0.74 -22.11 -20.66
C ASP A 139 -2.11 -21.47 -20.32
N GLU A 140 -2.40 -21.24 -19.03
CA GLU A 140 -3.64 -20.65 -18.54
C GLU A 140 -3.59 -19.12 -18.35
N TRP A 141 -2.48 -18.42 -18.66
CA TRP A 141 -2.32 -16.97 -18.41
C TRP A 141 -3.48 -16.12 -18.93
N GLY A 142 -3.91 -16.34 -20.17
CA GLY A 142 -5.03 -15.61 -20.76
C GLY A 142 -6.34 -15.83 -19.99
N ALA A 143 -6.58 -17.06 -19.52
CA ALA A 143 -7.75 -17.38 -18.71
C ALA A 143 -7.67 -16.81 -17.29
N ILE A 144 -6.47 -16.60 -16.73
CA ILE A 144 -6.31 -15.93 -15.43
C ILE A 144 -6.76 -14.47 -15.51
N LEU A 145 -6.38 -13.77 -16.58
CA LEU A 145 -6.71 -12.36 -16.75
C LEU A 145 -8.15 -12.14 -17.24
N GLY A 146 -8.70 -13.08 -18.01
CA GLY A 146 -10.02 -12.96 -18.65
C GLY A 146 -11.21 -13.50 -17.86
N GLU A 147 -11.01 -14.23 -16.75
CA GLU A 147 -12.11 -14.90 -16.05
C GLU A 147 -12.44 -14.33 -14.67
N GLY A 148 -13.74 -14.23 -14.39
CA GLY A 148 -14.27 -14.00 -13.04
C GLY A 148 -14.09 -12.59 -12.55
N ILE A 149 -13.45 -12.43 -11.39
CA ILE A 149 -13.27 -11.13 -10.74
C ILE A 149 -12.09 -10.32 -11.30
N VAL A 150 -11.10 -11.00 -11.90
CA VAL A 150 -9.84 -10.39 -12.33
C VAL A 150 -10.04 -9.29 -13.39
N PRO A 151 -10.92 -9.46 -14.41
CA PRO A 151 -11.20 -8.40 -15.38
C PRO A 151 -11.73 -7.10 -14.74
N TYR A 152 -12.50 -7.18 -13.65
CA TYR A 152 -13.05 -6.00 -12.99
C TYR A 152 -11.99 -5.27 -12.16
N LEU A 153 -11.12 -6.01 -11.47
CA LEU A 153 -9.99 -5.45 -10.74
C LEU A 153 -8.99 -4.78 -11.70
N LEU A 154 -8.60 -5.48 -12.77
CA LEU A 154 -7.73 -4.96 -13.81
C LEU A 154 -8.37 -3.82 -14.59
N GLY A 155 -9.67 -3.90 -14.88
CA GLY A 155 -10.42 -2.83 -15.55
C GLY A 155 -10.43 -1.55 -14.71
N THR A 156 -10.64 -1.67 -13.40
CA THR A 156 -10.59 -0.52 -12.48
C THR A 156 -9.19 0.08 -12.43
N ALA A 157 -8.16 -0.76 -12.28
CA ALA A 157 -6.76 -0.32 -12.30
C ALA A 157 -6.39 0.33 -13.65
N ALA A 158 -6.87 -0.22 -14.76
CA ALA A 158 -6.65 0.30 -16.11
C ALA A 158 -7.34 1.66 -16.31
N VAL A 159 -8.57 1.86 -15.81
CA VAL A 159 -9.24 3.16 -15.86
C VAL A 159 -8.45 4.21 -15.09
N VAL A 160 -8.01 3.90 -13.86
CA VAL A 160 -7.17 4.81 -13.07
C VAL A 160 -5.83 5.08 -13.77
N ALA A 161 -5.20 4.05 -14.33
CA ALA A 161 -3.96 4.19 -15.08
C ALA A 161 -4.14 5.05 -16.34
N LEU A 162 -5.23 4.89 -17.10
CA LEU A 162 -5.54 5.69 -18.28
C LEU A 162 -5.77 7.17 -17.93
N ILE A 163 -6.52 7.44 -16.84
CA ILE A 163 -6.71 8.79 -16.32
C ILE A 163 -5.35 9.40 -15.94
N GLY A 164 -4.48 8.64 -15.28
CA GLY A 164 -3.14 9.09 -14.95
C GLY A 164 -2.23 9.30 -16.17
N VAL A 165 -2.23 8.41 -17.16
CA VAL A 165 -1.44 8.65 -18.38
C VAL A 165 -1.90 9.93 -19.07
N ALA A 166 -3.22 10.16 -19.17
CA ALA A 166 -3.77 11.41 -19.66
C ALA A 166 -3.33 12.61 -18.78
N ALA A 167 -3.25 12.43 -17.46
CA ALA A 167 -2.80 13.44 -16.51
C ALA A 167 -1.37 13.95 -16.76
N THR A 168 -0.51 13.17 -17.41
CA THR A 168 0.92 13.50 -17.62
C THR A 168 1.15 14.87 -18.27
N MET A 169 0.23 15.32 -19.13
CA MET A 169 0.36 16.64 -19.79
C MET A 169 0.15 17.84 -18.83
N TRP A 170 -0.42 17.60 -17.64
CA TRP A 170 -0.70 18.64 -16.64
C TRP A 170 0.21 18.56 -15.41
N VAL A 171 1.01 17.51 -15.26
CA VAL A 171 1.93 17.34 -14.13
C VAL A 171 3.19 18.17 -14.33
N LYS A 172 3.63 18.85 -13.27
CA LYS A 172 4.88 19.61 -13.29
C LYS A 172 6.06 18.65 -13.20
N LYS A 173 6.91 18.64 -14.23
CA LYS A 173 8.17 17.90 -14.31
C LYS A 173 8.06 16.38 -14.04
N PRO A 174 7.32 15.61 -14.85
CA PRO A 174 7.13 14.18 -14.65
C PRO A 174 8.42 13.36 -14.72
N SER A 175 9.46 13.84 -15.42
CA SER A 175 10.75 13.16 -15.55
C SER A 175 11.50 13.02 -14.22
N GLU A 176 11.48 14.07 -13.38
CA GLU A 176 12.17 14.08 -12.08
C GLU A 176 11.59 12.99 -11.15
N TYR A 177 10.26 12.78 -11.17
CA TYR A 177 9.60 11.72 -10.38
C TYR A 177 10.03 10.32 -10.81
N ILE A 178 10.07 10.05 -12.12
CA ILE A 178 10.43 8.72 -12.64
C ILE A 178 11.88 8.37 -12.28
N THR A 179 12.78 9.35 -12.35
CA THR A 179 14.19 9.17 -11.96
C THR A 179 14.38 8.94 -10.46
N SER A 180 13.44 9.36 -9.62
CA SER A 180 13.48 9.13 -8.17
C SER A 180 12.93 7.76 -7.73
N ILE A 181 12.26 6.99 -8.60
CA ILE A 181 11.70 5.67 -8.23
C ILE A 181 12.78 4.71 -7.71
N PRO A 182 13.95 4.55 -8.36
CA PRO A 182 15.00 3.66 -7.88
C PRO A 182 15.64 4.10 -6.56
N ALA A 183 15.48 5.38 -6.19
CA ALA A 183 16.01 5.94 -4.95
C ALA A 183 15.10 5.70 -3.73
N VAL A 184 13.92 5.10 -3.93
CA VAL A 184 13.06 4.66 -2.81
C VAL A 184 13.70 3.44 -2.15
N ASN A 185 14.23 3.62 -0.95
CA ASN A 185 14.77 2.52 -0.17
C ASN A 185 13.63 1.61 0.28
N LEU A 186 13.60 0.41 -0.28
CA LEU A 186 12.74 -0.68 0.20
C LEU A 186 13.31 -1.33 1.46
N VAL A 187 14.60 -1.15 1.72
CA VAL A 187 15.38 -1.88 2.74
C VAL A 187 16.23 -0.89 3.55
N GLY A 188 15.88 -0.70 4.83
CA GLY A 188 16.58 0.20 5.77
C GLY A 188 16.32 1.70 5.55
N ASP A 189 16.85 2.53 6.44
CA ASP A 189 16.66 3.99 6.43
C ASP A 189 17.50 4.73 5.37
N GLY A 190 18.24 3.99 4.52
CA GLY A 190 19.15 4.57 3.53
C GLY A 190 20.36 5.29 4.12
N THR A 191 20.58 5.15 5.42
CA THR A 191 21.65 5.79 6.17
C THR A 191 22.93 4.97 6.07
N ARG A 192 23.98 5.56 5.50
CA ARG A 192 25.34 5.02 5.47
C ARG A 192 26.24 5.94 6.29
N THR A 193 26.75 5.44 7.40
CA THR A 193 27.77 6.12 8.19
C THR A 193 29.16 5.70 7.72
N VAL A 194 30.03 6.68 7.50
CA VAL A 194 31.45 6.48 7.18
C VAL A 194 32.26 7.28 8.17
N VAL A 195 33.13 6.58 8.91
CA VAL A 195 34.05 7.20 9.87
C VAL A 195 35.42 7.30 9.20
N VAL A 196 35.98 8.50 9.17
CA VAL A 196 37.34 8.77 8.69
C VAL A 196 38.18 9.25 9.86
N THR A 197 39.30 8.56 10.08
CA THR A 197 40.29 8.94 11.08
C THR A 197 41.42 9.71 10.41
N LEU A 198 41.67 10.92 10.90
CA LEU A 198 42.73 11.79 10.40
C LEU A 198 43.91 11.78 11.39
N PRO A 199 45.16 11.71 10.90
CA PRO A 199 46.33 11.83 11.76
C PRO A 199 46.38 13.22 12.42
N ALA A 200 47.11 13.30 13.54
CA ALA A 200 47.39 14.57 14.21
C ALA A 200 48.19 15.51 13.31
N ALA A 201 47.98 16.82 13.46
CA ALA A 201 48.87 17.81 12.86
C ALA A 201 50.26 17.72 13.51
N ASP A 202 51.33 17.87 12.71
CA ASP A 202 52.72 17.84 13.18
C ASP A 202 52.97 18.99 14.17
N GLU A 203 53.68 18.74 15.28
CA GLU A 203 53.85 19.71 16.38
C GLU A 203 54.61 20.99 15.94
N ASP A 204 55.33 20.93 14.81
CA ASP A 204 56.17 22.00 14.26
C ASP A 204 55.45 22.91 13.22
N LEU A 205 54.21 22.59 12.81
CA LEU A 205 53.46 23.35 11.80
C LEU A 205 52.40 24.26 12.45
N THR A 206 52.19 25.47 11.91
CA THR A 206 51.09 26.32 12.37
C THR A 206 49.74 25.72 11.96
N ALA A 207 48.67 26.00 12.72
CA ALA A 207 47.35 25.42 12.50
C ALA A 207 46.73 25.69 11.10
N ASP A 208 47.32 26.58 10.29
CA ASP A 208 46.91 26.89 8.92
C ASP A 208 47.80 26.22 7.85
N GLU A 209 48.93 25.63 8.25
CA GLU A 209 49.92 24.96 7.37
C GLU A 209 49.79 23.42 7.39
N ALA A 210 48.87 22.88 8.20
CA ALA A 210 48.59 21.45 8.23
C ALA A 210 48.13 20.95 6.84
N PRO A 211 48.65 19.81 6.34
CA PRO A 211 48.32 19.34 5.00
C PRO A 211 46.85 18.88 4.89
N PHE A 212 46.24 19.19 3.76
CA PHE A 212 44.94 18.65 3.36
C PHE A 212 45.13 17.21 2.90
N LEU A 213 44.54 16.25 3.61
CA LEU A 213 44.64 14.83 3.29
C LEU A 213 43.38 14.38 2.52
N PRO A 214 43.51 13.53 1.49
CA PRO A 214 42.35 13.00 0.78
C PRO A 214 41.50 12.18 1.74
N ALA A 215 40.18 12.41 1.72
CA ALA A 215 39.25 11.70 2.59
C ALA A 215 39.06 10.22 2.19
N ASP A 216 39.33 9.89 0.93
CA ASP A 216 39.14 8.55 0.31
C ASP A 216 37.76 7.91 0.60
N ILE A 217 36.71 8.74 0.61
CA ILE A 217 35.32 8.30 0.82
C ILE A 217 34.60 8.23 -0.52
N SER A 218 34.02 7.08 -0.84
CA SER A 218 33.06 6.97 -1.95
C SER A 218 31.65 7.38 -1.49
N TYR A 219 31.17 8.53 -1.98
CA TYR A 219 29.81 9.03 -1.79
C TYR A 219 29.18 9.48 -3.12
N ASP A 220 27.85 9.48 -3.18
CA ASP A 220 27.04 9.88 -4.34
C ASP A 220 26.07 11.01 -3.92
N LEU A 221 26.54 12.25 -4.04
CA LEU A 221 25.78 13.45 -3.67
C LEU A 221 24.46 13.64 -4.42
N PRO A 222 24.38 13.39 -5.75
CA PRO A 222 23.12 13.45 -6.49
C PRO A 222 21.99 12.61 -5.91
N ASN A 223 22.32 11.49 -5.26
CA ASN A 223 21.37 10.57 -4.63
C ASN A 223 21.28 10.75 -3.10
N THR A 224 22.10 11.61 -2.50
CA THR A 224 22.08 11.89 -1.06
C THR A 224 21.11 13.03 -0.75
N ALA A 225 20.13 12.76 0.12
CA ALA A 225 19.11 13.75 0.50
C ALA A 225 19.45 14.48 1.79
N GLU A 226 19.98 13.78 2.79
CA GLU A 226 20.51 14.39 4.02
C GLU A 226 21.97 13.97 4.19
N LEU A 227 22.83 14.91 4.58
CA LEU A 227 24.21 14.64 4.97
C LEU A 227 24.46 15.32 6.31
N THR A 228 24.82 14.52 7.31
CA THR A 228 25.24 15.02 8.62
C THR A 228 26.73 14.75 8.78
N ILE A 229 27.51 15.79 9.02
CA ILE A 229 28.94 15.69 9.30
C ILE A 229 29.14 16.04 10.76
N THR A 230 29.68 15.10 11.53
CA THR A 230 30.08 15.33 12.92
C THR A 230 31.56 15.07 13.06
N SER A 231 32.23 15.91 13.84
CA SER A 231 33.66 15.82 14.09
C SER A 231 33.91 16.05 15.57
N ASP A 232 34.77 15.23 16.17
CA ASP A 232 35.23 15.41 17.55
C ASP A 232 36.15 16.63 17.71
N ARG A 233 36.75 17.09 16.59
CA ARG A 233 37.72 18.19 16.50
C ARG A 233 37.37 19.19 15.40
N THR A 234 38.04 20.35 15.43
CA THR A 234 37.83 21.38 14.41
C THR A 234 38.56 21.01 13.11
N ILE A 235 37.80 20.77 12.04
CA ILE A 235 38.32 20.37 10.73
C ILE A 235 37.91 21.35 9.64
N ASN A 236 38.70 21.42 8.57
CA ASN A 236 38.32 22.12 7.34
C ASN A 236 38.12 21.12 6.20
N LEU A 237 37.03 21.28 5.46
CA LEU A 237 36.70 20.50 4.27
C LEU A 237 37.00 21.34 3.02
N ALA A 238 37.79 20.79 2.09
CA ALA A 238 38.15 21.44 0.84
C ALA A 238 38.07 20.47 -0.36
N ASP A 239 38.18 21.01 -1.56
CA ASP A 239 38.09 20.31 -2.85
C ASP A 239 39.45 20.00 -3.49
N SER A 240 40.56 20.40 -2.85
CA SER A 240 41.92 20.10 -3.28
C SER A 240 42.86 20.05 -2.07
N ASP A 241 44.06 19.53 -2.29
CA ASP A 241 45.21 19.54 -1.41
C ASP A 241 45.92 20.91 -1.29
N ILE A 242 45.79 21.78 -2.31
CA ILE A 242 46.51 23.08 -2.40
C ILE A 242 45.53 24.26 -2.34
N PRO A 243 45.74 25.24 -1.43
CA PRO A 243 44.86 26.41 -1.27
C PRO A 243 44.61 27.27 -2.53
N THR A 244 45.54 27.26 -3.49
CA THR A 244 45.40 28.01 -4.74
C THR A 244 44.47 27.35 -5.76
N ASN A 245 44.17 26.07 -5.59
CA ASN A 245 43.34 25.28 -6.51
C ASN A 245 41.90 25.13 -6.03
N PHE A 246 41.54 25.79 -4.92
CA PHE A 246 40.19 25.72 -4.38
C PHE A 246 39.20 26.37 -5.33
N THR A 247 38.25 25.57 -5.83
CA THR A 247 37.10 26.06 -6.60
C THR A 247 35.94 26.42 -5.68
N ARG A 248 36.00 26.03 -4.39
CA ARG A 248 34.97 26.29 -3.38
C ARG A 248 35.60 26.85 -2.10
N THR A 249 34.86 27.68 -1.37
CA THR A 249 35.30 28.14 -0.04
C THR A 249 35.37 26.96 0.92
N PRO A 250 36.50 26.73 1.62
CA PRO A 250 36.60 25.65 2.59
C PRO A 250 35.53 25.76 3.67
N THR A 251 34.86 24.65 3.96
CA THR A 251 33.81 24.58 4.98
C THR A 251 34.45 24.14 6.29
N GLN A 252 34.39 24.99 7.31
CA GLN A 252 34.89 24.66 8.65
C GLN A 252 33.81 23.97 9.47
N VAL A 253 34.13 22.82 10.07
CA VAL A 253 33.27 22.08 11.00
C VAL A 253 33.89 22.19 12.39
N PHE A 254 33.14 22.71 13.36
CA PHE A 254 33.62 22.87 14.73
C PHE A 254 33.46 21.57 15.53
N ALA A 255 34.35 21.37 16.50
CA ALA A 255 34.29 20.24 17.42
C ALA A 255 32.91 20.13 18.10
N GLY A 256 32.28 18.95 17.99
CA GLY A 256 30.99 18.67 18.61
C GLY A 256 29.78 19.37 17.99
N THR A 257 29.95 20.07 16.86
CA THR A 257 28.82 20.64 16.10
C THR A 257 28.43 19.73 14.93
N GLU A 258 27.13 19.52 14.76
CA GLU A 258 26.61 18.77 13.61
C GLU A 258 26.37 19.74 12.46
N LEU A 259 27.09 19.53 11.35
CA LEU A 259 26.80 20.23 10.11
C LEU A 259 25.80 19.40 9.31
N GLU A 260 24.58 19.93 9.16
CA GLU A 260 23.50 19.25 8.44
C GLU A 260 23.28 19.89 7.07
N TYR A 261 23.19 19.05 6.05
CA TYR A 261 22.79 19.41 4.70
C TYR A 261 21.50 18.67 4.37
N ARG A 262 20.48 19.40 3.91
CA ARG A 262 19.24 18.82 3.40
C ARG A 262 18.95 19.33 2.00
N TYR A 263 18.80 18.41 1.05
CA TYR A 263 18.44 18.74 -0.32
C TYR A 263 17.08 19.46 -0.42
N GLU A 264 16.12 19.11 0.44
CA GLU A 264 14.77 19.71 0.48
C GLU A 264 14.81 21.23 0.72
N ASN A 265 15.75 21.69 1.55
CA ASN A 265 15.96 23.10 1.85
C ASN A 265 16.66 23.87 0.72
N ARG A 266 17.14 23.17 -0.33
CA ARG A 266 17.97 23.69 -1.41
C ARG A 266 19.29 24.30 -0.92
N ASP A 267 19.82 23.74 0.16
CA ASP A 267 21.13 24.14 0.68
C ASP A 267 22.23 23.79 -0.33
N THR A 268 23.36 24.47 -0.26
CA THR A 268 24.54 24.06 -1.04
C THR A 268 25.28 22.97 -0.28
N PRO A 269 25.62 21.82 -0.90
CA PRO A 269 26.29 20.73 -0.19
C PRO A 269 27.64 21.19 0.36
N PRO A 270 27.99 20.93 1.62
CA PRO A 270 29.22 21.40 2.25
C PRO A 270 30.49 20.73 1.71
N ILE A 271 30.32 19.67 0.91
CA ILE A 271 31.35 18.85 0.29
C ILE A 271 31.29 18.94 -1.25
N PRO A 272 32.40 18.69 -1.98
CA PRO A 272 32.45 18.66 -3.44
C PRO A 272 31.53 17.60 -4.03
N THR A 273 31.05 17.78 -5.27
CA THR A 273 30.18 16.77 -5.93
C THR A 273 30.91 15.46 -6.24
N ASP A 274 32.22 15.54 -6.49
CA ASP A 274 33.07 14.39 -6.78
C ASP A 274 33.82 13.91 -5.52
N ALA A 275 33.58 12.66 -5.15
CA ALA A 275 34.22 11.96 -4.04
C ALA A 275 35.74 12.07 -4.01
N THR A 276 36.37 12.03 -5.19
CA THR A 276 37.84 12.01 -5.33
C THR A 276 38.50 13.35 -5.00
N THR A 277 37.72 14.43 -5.00
CA THR A 277 38.20 15.80 -4.75
C THR A 277 38.10 16.20 -3.27
N LEU A 278 37.42 15.41 -2.43
CA LEU A 278 37.27 15.76 -1.02
C LEU A 278 38.59 15.59 -0.24
N HIS A 279 39.09 16.69 0.29
CA HIS A 279 40.23 16.72 1.20
C HIS A 279 39.83 17.32 2.55
N ILE A 280 40.41 16.78 3.62
CA ILE A 280 40.12 17.20 4.99
C ILE A 280 41.44 17.62 5.66
N GLN A 281 41.40 18.74 6.36
CA GLN A 281 42.50 19.24 7.17
C GLN A 281 42.13 19.18 8.65
N ASN A 282 42.95 18.50 9.44
CA ASN A 282 42.89 18.52 10.90
C ASN A 282 43.83 19.62 11.41
N ARG A 283 43.32 20.53 12.26
CA ARG A 283 44.11 21.65 12.82
C ARG A 283 44.60 21.40 14.24
N GLU A 284 44.26 20.26 14.84
CA GLU A 284 44.57 19.94 16.23
C GLU A 284 45.70 18.90 16.35
N ILE A 285 46.43 18.96 17.47
CA ILE A 285 47.62 18.14 17.78
C ILE A 285 47.23 16.68 18.11
N SER A 286 45.93 16.39 18.20
CA SER A 286 45.40 15.04 18.42
C SER A 286 44.74 14.51 17.14
N PRO A 287 44.73 13.18 16.92
CA PRO A 287 43.95 12.58 15.83
C PRO A 287 42.48 13.01 15.90
N ALA A 288 41.87 13.26 14.74
CA ALA A 288 40.46 13.64 14.62
C ALA A 288 39.64 12.50 14.00
N GLU A 289 38.44 12.29 14.51
CA GLU A 289 37.46 11.33 14.02
C GLU A 289 36.27 12.08 13.40
N VAL A 290 36.12 11.95 12.09
CA VAL A 290 35.05 12.60 11.33
C VAL A 290 34.04 11.56 10.90
N THR A 291 32.81 11.69 11.37
CA THR A 291 31.71 10.81 10.98
C THR A 291 30.84 11.51 9.94
N PHE A 292 30.80 10.94 8.74
CA PHE A 292 29.90 11.34 7.67
C PHE A 292 28.69 10.40 7.67
N THR A 293 27.51 10.93 7.91
CA THR A 293 26.24 10.20 7.85
C THR A 293 25.51 10.63 6.59
N PHE A 294 25.54 9.78 5.55
CA PHE A 294 24.80 9.99 4.30
C PHE A 294 23.44 9.31 4.40
N LYS A 295 22.35 10.05 4.24
CA LYS A 295 21.00 9.49 4.15
C LYS A 295 20.47 9.68 2.75
N THR A 296 20.32 8.56 2.05
CA THR A 296 19.72 8.52 0.72
C THR A 296 18.21 8.54 0.90
N LEU A 297 17.52 9.64 0.60
CA LEU A 297 16.05 9.66 0.51
C LEU A 297 15.67 10.00 -0.93
N PRO A 298 14.53 9.51 -1.44
CA PRO A 298 14.04 9.95 -2.73
C PRO A 298 13.88 11.48 -2.72
N GLN A 299 14.35 12.16 -3.77
CA GLN A 299 14.26 13.62 -3.91
C GLN A 299 12.81 14.13 -3.81
N ILE A 300 11.84 13.25 -4.06
CA ILE A 300 10.41 13.48 -3.89
C ILE A 300 9.87 12.36 -2.98
N PRO A 301 9.59 12.64 -1.69
CA PRO A 301 9.15 11.64 -0.71
C PRO A 301 7.88 10.89 -1.14
N GLU A 302 7.00 11.56 -1.87
CA GLU A 302 5.70 11.04 -2.32
C GLU A 302 5.84 9.85 -3.28
N VAL A 303 7.01 9.66 -3.91
CA VAL A 303 7.30 8.52 -4.79
C VAL A 303 7.21 7.20 -4.04
N ALA A 304 7.48 7.18 -2.72
CA ALA A 304 7.29 5.99 -1.89
C ALA A 304 5.85 5.44 -1.95
N THR A 305 4.85 6.32 -2.14
CA THR A 305 3.44 5.91 -2.28
C THR A 305 3.23 5.13 -3.57
N SER A 306 3.84 5.56 -4.66
CA SER A 306 3.76 4.85 -5.96
C SER A 306 4.38 3.46 -5.85
N VAL A 307 5.50 3.32 -5.14
CA VAL A 307 6.16 2.03 -4.92
C VAL A 307 5.32 1.12 -4.03
N ASN A 308 4.73 1.64 -2.95
CA ASN A 308 3.82 0.86 -2.09
C ASN A 308 2.59 0.36 -2.87
N ILE A 309 2.01 1.19 -3.76
CA ILE A 309 0.92 0.78 -4.64
C ILE A 309 1.38 -0.31 -5.61
N ALA A 310 2.57 -0.18 -6.19
CA ALA A 310 3.15 -1.19 -7.08
C ALA A 310 3.32 -2.54 -6.36
N ILE A 311 3.83 -2.53 -5.12
CA ILE A 311 3.98 -3.74 -4.28
C ILE A 311 2.61 -4.35 -3.96
N CYS A 312 1.65 -3.54 -3.49
CA CYS A 312 0.30 -4.03 -3.19
C CYS A 312 -0.39 -4.63 -4.42
N PHE A 313 -0.27 -4.00 -5.58
CA PHE A 313 -0.81 -4.52 -6.83
C PHE A 313 -0.12 -5.84 -7.23
N PHE A 314 1.21 -5.89 -7.14
CA PHE A 314 1.97 -7.11 -7.41
C PHE A 314 1.56 -8.25 -6.47
N LEU A 315 1.42 -7.98 -5.17
CA LEU A 315 0.97 -8.95 -4.17
C LEU A 315 -0.48 -9.39 -4.40
N LEU A 316 -1.37 -8.51 -4.84
CA LEU A 316 -2.75 -8.85 -5.20
C LEU A 316 -2.79 -9.87 -6.36
N ILE A 317 -2.08 -9.59 -7.46
CA ILE A 317 -1.98 -10.50 -8.61
C ILE A 317 -1.34 -11.82 -8.19
N THR A 318 -0.27 -11.74 -7.39
CA THR A 318 0.43 -12.92 -6.87
C THR A 318 -0.47 -13.77 -5.99
N SER A 319 -1.29 -13.15 -5.14
CA SER A 319 -2.27 -13.83 -4.31
C SER A 319 -3.33 -14.56 -5.14
N ILE A 320 -3.83 -13.94 -6.21
CA ILE A 320 -4.81 -14.56 -7.11
C ILE A 320 -4.21 -15.78 -7.82
N VAL A 321 -2.99 -15.65 -8.37
CA VAL A 321 -2.29 -16.75 -9.04
C VAL A 321 -1.99 -17.88 -8.05
N ALA A 322 -1.46 -17.55 -6.87
CA ALA A 322 -1.18 -18.51 -5.82
C ALA A 322 -2.45 -19.25 -5.37
N PHE A 323 -3.56 -18.54 -5.12
CA PHE A 323 -4.81 -19.13 -4.68
C PHE A 323 -5.43 -20.06 -5.73
N ARG A 324 -5.46 -19.62 -7.00
CA ARG A 324 -5.95 -20.43 -8.12
C ARG A 324 -5.19 -21.74 -8.27
N GLN A 325 -3.87 -21.70 -8.20
CA GLN A 325 -3.03 -22.86 -8.50
C GLN A 325 -2.82 -23.78 -7.29
N ALA A 326 -2.72 -23.23 -6.07
CA ALA A 326 -2.54 -24.02 -4.86
C ALA A 326 -3.80 -24.81 -4.47
N ALA A 327 -4.99 -24.26 -4.74
CA ALA A 327 -6.27 -24.86 -4.37
C ALA A 327 -7.31 -24.80 -5.51
N PRO A 328 -7.07 -25.49 -6.65
CA PRO A 328 -7.89 -25.33 -7.86
C PRO A 328 -9.36 -25.71 -7.68
N ARG A 329 -9.66 -26.67 -6.79
CA ARG A 329 -11.05 -27.05 -6.47
C ARG A 329 -11.78 -25.97 -5.68
N VAL A 330 -11.10 -25.32 -4.75
CA VAL A 330 -11.65 -24.21 -3.95
C VAL A 330 -11.82 -22.99 -4.84
N TRP A 331 -10.81 -22.68 -5.67
CA TRP A 331 -10.88 -21.61 -6.66
C TRP A 331 -12.06 -21.77 -7.61
N ALA A 332 -12.29 -22.97 -8.16
CA ALA A 332 -13.40 -23.19 -9.10
C ALA A 332 -14.78 -22.87 -8.48
N LEU A 333 -15.00 -23.29 -7.23
CA LEU A 333 -16.22 -22.98 -6.47
C LEU A 333 -16.32 -21.49 -6.13
N ALA A 334 -15.21 -20.89 -5.74
CA ALA A 334 -15.14 -19.49 -5.39
C ALA A 334 -15.42 -18.60 -6.60
N LEU A 335 -14.86 -18.95 -7.75
CA LEU A 335 -15.06 -18.27 -9.03
C LEU A 335 -16.51 -18.37 -9.50
N SER A 336 -17.14 -19.55 -9.41
CA SER A 336 -18.56 -19.69 -9.79
C SER A 336 -19.47 -18.89 -8.86
N THR A 337 -19.18 -18.91 -7.56
CA THR A 337 -19.95 -18.16 -6.56
C THR A 337 -19.81 -16.66 -6.80
N ALA A 338 -18.59 -16.15 -6.97
CA ALA A 338 -18.34 -14.73 -7.24
C ALA A 338 -19.05 -14.26 -8.53
N LYS A 339 -18.98 -15.04 -9.62
CA LYS A 339 -19.68 -14.71 -10.88
C LYS A 339 -21.19 -14.65 -10.70
N ASN A 340 -21.77 -15.61 -9.96
CA ASN A 340 -23.21 -15.63 -9.69
C ASN A 340 -23.63 -14.41 -8.84
N GLU A 341 -22.89 -14.09 -7.78
CA GLU A 341 -23.22 -12.97 -6.90
C GLU A 341 -23.08 -11.62 -7.59
N MET A 342 -22.03 -11.42 -8.40
CA MET A 342 -21.85 -10.19 -9.16
C MET A 342 -22.90 -9.99 -10.25
N ALA A 343 -23.53 -11.07 -10.72
CA ALA A 343 -24.63 -11.01 -11.69
C ALA A 343 -25.99 -10.71 -11.04
N GLN A 344 -26.11 -10.80 -9.72
CA GLN A 344 -27.37 -10.48 -9.04
C GLN A 344 -27.69 -8.98 -9.12
N THR A 345 -28.98 -8.66 -9.19
CA THR A 345 -29.45 -7.27 -9.23
C THR A 345 -29.06 -6.47 -7.98
N LEU A 346 -29.05 -7.11 -6.80
CA LEU A 346 -28.65 -6.44 -5.56
C LEU A 346 -27.21 -5.91 -5.65
N TYR A 347 -26.29 -6.69 -6.19
CA TYR A 347 -24.88 -6.28 -6.35
C TYR A 347 -24.77 -4.98 -7.16
N LEU A 348 -25.47 -4.91 -8.29
CA LEU A 348 -25.50 -3.72 -9.16
C LEU A 348 -26.15 -2.52 -8.47
N ILE A 349 -27.22 -2.74 -7.69
CA ILE A 349 -27.88 -1.69 -6.92
C ILE A 349 -26.93 -1.14 -5.84
N LEU A 350 -26.27 -2.01 -5.08
CA LEU A 350 -25.33 -1.59 -4.03
C LEU A 350 -24.13 -0.85 -4.62
N LEU A 351 -23.60 -1.30 -5.75
CA LEU A 351 -22.52 -0.61 -6.46
C LEU A 351 -22.95 0.77 -6.96
N ALA A 352 -24.14 0.89 -7.55
CA ALA A 352 -24.68 2.17 -8.01
C ALA A 352 -24.95 3.13 -6.83
N ILE A 353 -25.55 2.65 -5.75
CA ILE A 353 -25.79 3.43 -4.53
C ILE A 353 -24.47 3.86 -3.88
N GLY A 354 -23.46 3.00 -3.86
CA GLY A 354 -22.14 3.32 -3.31
C GLY A 354 -21.43 4.42 -4.09
N ILE A 355 -21.37 4.30 -5.41
CA ILE A 355 -20.80 5.34 -6.28
C ILE A 355 -21.58 6.65 -6.12
N PHE A 356 -22.92 6.58 -6.18
CA PHE A 356 -23.77 7.76 -6.03
C PHE A 356 -23.59 8.42 -4.67
N GLY A 357 -23.61 7.65 -3.58
CA GLY A 357 -23.48 8.17 -2.21
C GLY A 357 -22.13 8.83 -1.97
N VAL A 358 -21.04 8.23 -2.45
CA VAL A 358 -19.70 8.83 -2.39
C VAL A 358 -19.62 10.15 -3.17
N VAL A 359 -20.23 10.22 -4.35
CA VAL A 359 -20.31 11.47 -5.14
C VAL A 359 -21.14 12.54 -4.42
N VAL A 360 -22.29 12.16 -3.84
CA VAL A 360 -23.16 13.08 -3.10
C VAL A 360 -22.44 13.63 -1.87
N PHE A 361 -21.75 12.77 -1.09
CA PHE A 361 -20.99 13.19 0.08
C PHE A 361 -19.83 14.12 -0.26
N ALA A 362 -19.26 14.03 -1.46
CA ALA A 362 -18.20 14.94 -1.88
C ALA A 362 -18.70 16.39 -2.11
N ILE A 363 -19.98 16.53 -2.47
CA ILE A 363 -20.63 17.83 -2.79
C ILE A 363 -21.40 18.38 -1.58
N TYR A 364 -21.98 17.49 -0.77
CA TYR A 364 -22.83 17.87 0.36
C TYR A 364 -22.03 18.61 1.44
N PRO A 365 -22.43 19.83 1.85
CA PRO A 365 -21.78 20.55 2.93
C PRO A 365 -22.14 19.93 4.27
N PHE A 366 -21.15 19.51 5.04
CA PHE A 366 -21.37 18.93 6.37
C PHE A 366 -21.64 20.00 7.44
N ASN A 367 -21.47 21.28 7.10
CA ASN A 367 -21.67 22.43 7.98
C ASN A 367 -20.80 22.36 9.27
N THR A 368 -19.59 21.80 9.17
CA THR A 368 -18.73 21.55 10.35
C THR A 368 -17.68 22.62 10.62
N LEU A 369 -17.88 23.85 10.13
CA LEU A 369 -16.99 25.01 10.37
C LEU A 369 -15.48 24.73 10.11
N GLY A 370 -15.16 23.85 9.14
CA GLY A 370 -13.78 23.60 8.71
C GLY A 370 -13.32 22.13 8.73
N ASP A 371 -14.12 21.21 9.28
CA ASP A 371 -13.79 19.77 9.35
C ASP A 371 -14.48 18.92 8.25
N ASP A 372 -14.96 19.55 7.19
CA ASP A 372 -15.74 18.90 6.14
C ASP A 372 -14.96 17.79 5.39
N ILE A 373 -13.61 17.87 5.34
CA ILE A 373 -12.76 16.81 4.76
C ILE A 373 -12.78 15.55 5.63
N ARG A 374 -12.72 15.70 6.96
CA ARG A 374 -12.74 14.58 7.91
C ARG A 374 -14.10 13.89 7.90
N MET A 375 -15.18 14.67 7.90
CA MET A 375 -16.55 14.12 7.84
C MET A 375 -16.81 13.39 6.52
N TYR A 376 -16.31 13.92 5.40
CA TYR A 376 -16.36 13.22 4.11
C TYR A 376 -15.59 11.90 4.15
N LYS A 377 -14.39 11.90 4.77
CA LYS A 377 -13.57 10.70 4.93
C LYS A 377 -14.30 9.63 5.74
N ASP A 378 -14.78 9.98 6.93
CA ASP A 378 -15.47 9.04 7.83
C ASP A 378 -16.77 8.50 7.19
N SER A 379 -17.63 9.40 6.69
CA SER A 379 -18.90 9.02 6.07
C SER A 379 -18.70 8.17 4.80
N GLY A 380 -17.72 8.54 3.98
CA GLY A 380 -17.44 7.84 2.72
C GLY A 380 -16.90 6.42 2.95
N VAL A 381 -15.92 6.26 3.84
CA VAL A 381 -15.37 4.94 4.17
C VAL A 381 -16.42 4.06 4.86
N THR A 382 -17.18 4.61 5.82
CA THR A 382 -18.27 3.89 6.49
C THR A 382 -19.35 3.44 5.50
N LEU A 383 -19.70 4.27 4.51
CA LEU A 383 -20.64 3.89 3.45
C LEU A 383 -20.13 2.68 2.64
N VAL A 384 -18.85 2.68 2.24
CA VAL A 384 -18.27 1.55 1.50
C VAL A 384 -18.35 0.27 2.33
N MET A 385 -17.99 0.35 3.62
CA MET A 385 -18.07 -0.78 4.55
C MET A 385 -19.49 -1.32 4.69
N VAL A 386 -20.47 -0.47 4.97
CA VAL A 386 -21.86 -0.91 5.21
C VAL A 386 -22.42 -1.61 3.97
N LEU A 387 -22.18 -1.06 2.77
CA LEU A 387 -22.62 -1.69 1.52
C LEU A 387 -21.91 -3.03 1.26
N ALA A 388 -20.61 -3.10 1.51
CA ALA A 388 -19.81 -4.32 1.40
C ALA A 388 -20.27 -5.40 2.40
N MET A 389 -20.61 -5.01 3.61
CA MET A 389 -21.17 -5.89 4.64
C MET A 389 -22.55 -6.41 4.27
N ILE A 390 -23.45 -5.55 3.79
CA ILE A 390 -24.76 -5.98 3.28
C ILE A 390 -24.59 -7.00 2.16
N GLN A 391 -23.69 -6.73 1.20
CA GLN A 391 -23.38 -7.67 0.12
C GLN A 391 -22.86 -9.00 0.68
N ALA A 392 -21.94 -8.99 1.64
CA ALA A 392 -21.37 -10.20 2.22
C ALA A 392 -22.43 -11.08 2.91
N VAL A 393 -23.27 -10.47 3.76
CA VAL A 393 -24.32 -11.17 4.52
C VAL A 393 -25.41 -11.70 3.60
N TRP A 394 -25.84 -10.89 2.63
CA TRP A 394 -26.82 -11.31 1.63
C TRP A 394 -26.32 -12.49 0.82
N SER A 395 -25.11 -12.37 0.26
CA SER A 395 -24.49 -13.42 -0.55
C SER A 395 -24.31 -14.72 0.24
N ALA A 396 -23.99 -14.64 1.53
CA ALA A 396 -23.90 -15.82 2.38
C ALA A 396 -25.26 -16.53 2.50
N GLY A 397 -26.36 -15.80 2.63
CA GLY A 397 -27.68 -16.42 2.71
C GLY A 397 -28.14 -17.03 1.38
N THR A 398 -27.97 -16.35 0.25
CA THR A 398 -28.38 -16.87 -1.07
C THR A 398 -27.49 -18.04 -1.53
N THR A 399 -26.17 -17.93 -1.38
CA THR A 399 -25.24 -18.95 -1.93
C THR A 399 -25.00 -20.15 -1.02
N VAL A 400 -25.29 -20.03 0.27
CA VAL A 400 -25.09 -21.09 1.25
C VAL A 400 -26.43 -21.56 1.81
N SER A 401 -27.22 -20.67 2.40
CA SER A 401 -28.48 -21.07 3.06
C SER A 401 -29.50 -21.62 2.06
N GLU A 402 -29.81 -20.87 0.99
CA GLU A 402 -30.78 -21.30 -0.02
C GLU A 402 -30.30 -22.52 -0.83
N GLU A 403 -29.00 -22.62 -1.11
CA GLU A 403 -28.45 -23.80 -1.80
C GLU A 403 -28.53 -25.08 -0.94
N ILE A 404 -28.34 -24.95 0.37
CA ILE A 404 -28.46 -26.08 1.28
C ILE A 404 -29.93 -26.46 1.49
N GLU A 405 -30.81 -25.49 1.74
CA GLU A 405 -32.26 -25.73 1.93
C GLU A 405 -32.92 -26.25 0.66
N GLY A 406 -32.55 -25.67 -0.49
CA GLY A 406 -33.04 -26.08 -1.81
C GLY A 406 -32.47 -27.39 -2.32
N ARG A 407 -31.66 -28.11 -1.52
CA ARG A 407 -30.99 -29.38 -1.86
C ARG A 407 -30.09 -29.33 -3.10
N THR A 408 -29.80 -28.16 -3.65
CA THR A 408 -28.92 -27.99 -4.81
C THR A 408 -27.46 -28.22 -4.44
N ALA A 409 -27.09 -28.01 -3.17
CA ALA A 409 -25.76 -28.34 -2.63
C ALA A 409 -25.37 -29.81 -2.84
N LEU A 410 -26.33 -30.76 -2.83
CA LEU A 410 -26.07 -32.18 -3.08
C LEU A 410 -25.52 -32.44 -4.49
N THR A 411 -25.97 -31.67 -5.48
CA THR A 411 -25.53 -31.82 -6.87
C THR A 411 -24.08 -31.35 -7.08
N VAL A 412 -23.62 -30.41 -6.24
CA VAL A 412 -22.24 -29.95 -6.23
C VAL A 412 -21.36 -30.96 -5.49
N LEU A 413 -21.86 -31.50 -4.38
CA LEU A 413 -21.17 -32.50 -3.57
C LEU A 413 -21.13 -33.90 -4.21
N SER A 414 -21.91 -34.17 -5.26
CA SER A 414 -21.79 -35.40 -6.05
C SER A 414 -20.56 -35.38 -6.98
N LYS A 415 -19.93 -34.22 -7.18
CA LYS A 415 -18.60 -34.09 -7.79
C LYS A 415 -17.52 -34.35 -6.72
N PRO A 416 -16.25 -34.65 -7.08
CA PRO A 416 -15.17 -34.94 -6.12
C PRO A 416 -14.69 -33.69 -5.35
N VAL A 417 -15.60 -33.06 -4.61
CA VAL A 417 -15.44 -31.83 -3.85
C VAL A 417 -15.78 -32.15 -2.40
N SER A 418 -14.83 -31.90 -1.49
CA SER A 418 -15.09 -32.12 -0.06
C SER A 418 -16.02 -31.06 0.50
N ARG A 419 -16.79 -31.42 1.55
CA ARG A 419 -17.60 -30.47 2.33
C ARG A 419 -16.80 -29.26 2.81
N ARG A 420 -15.53 -29.47 3.19
CA ARG A 420 -14.61 -28.40 3.62
C ARG A 420 -14.24 -27.46 2.48
N SER A 421 -13.97 -28.01 1.30
CA SER A 421 -13.70 -27.24 0.08
C SER A 421 -14.93 -26.46 -0.38
N PHE A 422 -16.13 -27.00 -0.16
CA PHE A 422 -17.39 -26.33 -0.47
C PHE A 422 -17.54 -25.03 0.33
N ILE A 423 -17.48 -25.06 1.66
CA ILE A 423 -17.64 -23.86 2.51
C ILE A 423 -16.53 -22.84 2.23
N LEU A 424 -15.27 -23.30 2.14
CA LEU A 424 -14.14 -22.42 1.80
C LEU A 424 -14.35 -21.71 0.47
N GLY A 425 -14.77 -22.46 -0.55
CA GLY A 425 -15.03 -21.92 -1.87
C GLY A 425 -16.13 -20.87 -1.82
N LYS A 426 -17.22 -21.14 -1.10
CA LYS A 426 -18.31 -20.17 -0.91
C LYS A 426 -17.84 -18.90 -0.23
N TYR A 427 -17.16 -19.00 0.93
CA TYR A 427 -16.62 -17.83 1.63
C TYR A 427 -15.65 -17.02 0.75
N ALA A 428 -14.67 -17.68 0.12
CA ALA A 428 -13.72 -17.01 -0.75
C ALA A 428 -14.40 -16.35 -1.96
N GLY A 429 -15.43 -17.00 -2.54
CA GLY A 429 -16.21 -16.44 -3.64
C GLY A 429 -16.99 -15.18 -3.25
N ILE A 430 -17.64 -15.21 -2.08
CA ILE A 430 -18.32 -14.05 -1.53
C ILE A 430 -17.31 -12.92 -1.28
N MET A 431 -16.19 -13.19 -0.60
CA MET A 431 -15.16 -12.18 -0.33
C MET A 431 -14.52 -11.62 -1.60
N MET A 432 -14.34 -12.43 -2.65
CA MET A 432 -13.88 -11.96 -3.96
C MET A 432 -14.88 -11.02 -4.63
N SER A 433 -16.19 -11.30 -4.55
CA SER A 433 -17.23 -10.38 -5.08
C SER A 433 -17.26 -9.06 -4.30
N VAL A 434 -17.14 -9.14 -2.97
CA VAL A 434 -17.08 -7.99 -2.07
C VAL A 434 -15.82 -7.17 -2.35
N LEU A 435 -14.66 -7.79 -2.56
CA LEU A 435 -13.41 -7.13 -2.93
C LEU A 435 -13.57 -6.29 -4.20
N VAL A 436 -14.22 -6.82 -5.23
CA VAL A 436 -14.47 -6.05 -6.47
C VAL A 436 -15.36 -4.84 -6.21
N LEU A 437 -16.45 -5.02 -5.46
CA LEU A 437 -17.34 -3.91 -5.10
C LEU A 437 -16.60 -2.84 -4.31
N PHE A 438 -15.80 -3.27 -3.34
CA PHE A 438 -14.98 -2.42 -2.48
C PHE A 438 -13.97 -1.63 -3.34
N VAL A 439 -13.19 -2.29 -4.19
CA VAL A 439 -12.17 -1.66 -5.05
C VAL A 439 -12.80 -0.64 -6.02
N ILE A 440 -13.94 -0.94 -6.63
CA ILE A 440 -14.59 -0.02 -7.57
C ILE A 440 -15.06 1.25 -6.85
N ILE A 441 -15.78 1.12 -5.73
CA ILE A 441 -16.29 2.28 -4.98
C ILE A 441 -15.12 3.07 -4.38
N SER A 442 -14.11 2.39 -3.81
CA SER A 442 -12.92 3.03 -3.25
C SER A 442 -12.10 3.77 -4.31
N ALA A 443 -12.00 3.26 -5.54
CA ALA A 443 -11.30 3.95 -6.62
C ALA A 443 -11.96 5.30 -6.95
N VAL A 444 -13.29 5.34 -7.02
CA VAL A 444 -14.05 6.59 -7.21
C VAL A 444 -13.86 7.51 -5.99
N PHE A 445 -13.95 6.96 -4.78
CA PHE A 445 -13.79 7.69 -3.54
C PHE A 445 -12.42 8.38 -3.42
N VAL A 446 -11.33 7.69 -3.78
CA VAL A 446 -9.97 8.23 -3.78
C VAL A 446 -9.80 9.37 -4.79
N VAL A 447 -10.38 9.25 -5.99
CA VAL A 447 -10.37 10.31 -7.00
C VAL A 447 -11.08 11.57 -6.51
N LEU A 448 -12.21 11.41 -5.82
CA LEU A 448 -12.95 12.51 -5.21
C LEU A 448 -12.27 13.07 -3.96
N MET A 449 -11.58 12.23 -3.18
CA MET A 449 -10.78 12.67 -2.04
C MET A 449 -9.66 13.62 -2.47
N ALA A 450 -9.00 13.34 -3.61
CA ALA A 450 -8.03 14.27 -4.19
C ALA A 450 -8.65 15.63 -4.58
N TYR A 451 -9.95 15.67 -4.89
CA TYR A 451 -10.68 16.88 -5.27
C TYR A 451 -11.20 17.67 -4.08
N LYS A 452 -11.60 17.01 -2.98
CA LYS A 452 -12.30 17.65 -1.85
C LYS A 452 -11.56 18.85 -1.24
N PRO A 453 -10.23 18.84 -1.02
CA PRO A 453 -9.52 20.02 -0.51
C PRO A 453 -9.60 21.23 -1.46
N ILE A 454 -9.62 20.98 -2.77
CA ILE A 454 -9.75 22.04 -3.79
C ILE A 454 -11.16 22.62 -3.75
N TYR A 455 -12.18 21.76 -3.62
CA TYR A 455 -13.57 22.19 -3.48
C TYR A 455 -13.78 23.04 -2.23
N ASP A 456 -13.28 22.58 -1.07
CA ASP A 456 -13.39 23.29 0.21
C ASP A 456 -12.70 24.66 0.21
N ALA A 457 -11.50 24.73 -0.39
CA ALA A 457 -10.79 26.00 -0.55
C ALA A 457 -11.56 27.00 -1.43
N ARG A 458 -12.29 26.51 -2.44
CA ARG A 458 -13.11 27.36 -3.32
C ARG A 458 -14.34 27.91 -2.61
N GLU A 459 -15.06 27.07 -1.86
CA GLU A 459 -16.23 27.49 -1.09
C GLU A 459 -15.85 28.49 0.03
N THR A 460 -14.70 28.28 0.66
CA THR A 460 -14.20 29.16 1.75
C THR A 460 -13.38 30.36 1.23
N SER A 461 -13.25 30.53 -0.08
CA SER A 461 -12.42 31.59 -0.70
C SER A 461 -10.95 31.62 -0.21
N LYS A 462 -10.40 30.45 0.14
CA LYS A 462 -8.99 30.27 0.52
C LYS A 462 -8.09 30.14 -0.71
N ALA A 463 -6.78 30.30 -0.52
CA ALA A 463 -5.80 30.05 -1.57
C ALA A 463 -5.86 28.59 -2.07
N LEU A 464 -5.51 28.37 -3.34
CA LEU A 464 -5.47 27.03 -3.92
C LEU A 464 -4.50 26.15 -3.12
N PRO A 465 -4.94 24.98 -2.65
CA PRO A 465 -4.10 24.08 -1.88
C PRO A 465 -2.95 23.52 -2.73
N ILE A 466 -1.86 23.15 -2.07
CA ILE A 466 -0.75 22.41 -2.67
C ILE A 466 -1.23 20.97 -2.96
N TRP A 467 -0.79 20.38 -4.08
CA TRP A 467 -1.20 19.04 -4.51
C TRP A 467 -0.85 17.94 -3.49
N GLN A 468 0.20 18.15 -2.70
CA GLN A 468 0.64 17.24 -1.62
C GLN A 468 -0.45 17.03 -0.55
N MET A 469 -1.26 18.06 -0.25
CA MET A 469 -2.37 17.91 0.68
C MET A 469 -3.40 16.90 0.17
N GLY A 470 -3.74 16.94 -1.12
CA GLY A 470 -4.65 15.96 -1.71
C GLY A 470 -4.11 14.54 -1.63
N LEU A 471 -2.80 14.35 -1.82
CA LEU A 471 -2.17 13.04 -1.69
C LEU A 471 -2.12 12.56 -0.23
N ALA A 472 -1.82 13.45 0.73
CA ALA A 472 -1.79 13.12 2.16
C ALA A 472 -3.19 12.67 2.68
N GLU A 473 -4.25 13.31 2.20
CA GLU A 473 -5.63 12.88 2.50
C GLU A 473 -5.93 11.48 1.94
N ILE A 474 -5.44 11.17 0.73
CA ILE A 474 -5.56 9.81 0.17
C ILE A 474 -4.77 8.80 1.00
N GLN A 475 -3.50 9.10 1.33
CA GLN A 475 -2.63 8.22 2.10
C GLN A 475 -3.22 7.86 3.47
N SER A 476 -3.81 8.83 4.16
CA SER A 476 -4.48 8.57 5.45
C SER A 476 -5.80 7.81 5.32
N THR A 477 -6.42 7.82 4.14
CA THR A 477 -7.70 7.12 3.88
C THR A 477 -7.50 5.65 3.54
N ILE A 478 -6.37 5.27 2.93
CA ILE A 478 -6.09 3.88 2.51
C ILE A 478 -6.08 2.90 3.70
N PRO A 479 -5.42 3.18 4.85
CA PRO A 479 -5.47 2.32 6.02
C PRO A 479 -6.87 2.17 6.63
N ALA A 480 -7.69 3.23 6.58
CA ALA A 480 -9.08 3.16 7.02
C ALA A 480 -9.88 2.19 6.14
N LEU A 481 -9.75 2.32 4.82
CA LEU A 481 -10.38 1.42 3.85
C LEU A 481 -9.97 -0.04 4.07
N SER A 482 -8.68 -0.30 4.33
CA SER A 482 -8.22 -1.67 4.58
C SER A 482 -8.80 -2.25 5.87
N LEU A 483 -8.83 -1.49 6.97
CA LEU A 483 -9.41 -1.96 8.24
C LEU A 483 -10.90 -2.29 8.12
N TYR A 484 -11.69 -1.45 7.47
CA TYR A 484 -13.11 -1.74 7.27
C TYR A 484 -13.39 -2.89 6.28
N PHE A 485 -12.48 -3.12 5.32
CA PHE A 485 -12.51 -4.34 4.53
C PHE A 485 -12.23 -5.58 5.40
N MET A 486 -11.30 -5.50 6.35
CA MET A 486 -11.05 -6.56 7.33
C MET A 486 -12.27 -6.83 8.22
N GLU A 487 -12.94 -5.78 8.71
CA GLU A 487 -14.19 -5.93 9.45
C GLU A 487 -15.26 -6.65 8.64
N THR A 488 -15.40 -6.28 7.36
CA THR A 488 -16.33 -6.93 6.43
C THR A 488 -15.98 -8.41 6.22
N MET A 489 -14.69 -8.77 6.19
CA MET A 489 -14.25 -10.16 6.11
C MET A 489 -14.60 -10.97 7.36
N VAL A 490 -14.53 -10.36 8.55
CA VAL A 490 -14.95 -10.96 9.81
C VAL A 490 -16.45 -11.24 9.80
N ILE A 491 -17.27 -10.23 9.49
CA ILE A 491 -18.73 -10.40 9.41
C ILE A 491 -19.10 -11.40 8.31
N GLY A 492 -18.43 -11.38 7.16
CA GLY A 492 -18.62 -12.34 6.09
C GLY A 492 -18.35 -13.79 6.53
N ALA A 493 -17.33 -14.02 7.36
CA ALA A 493 -17.02 -15.35 7.88
C ALA A 493 -18.13 -15.83 8.84
N ILE A 494 -18.60 -14.95 9.72
CA ILE A 494 -19.71 -15.23 10.63
C ILE A 494 -20.99 -15.52 9.83
N ALA A 495 -21.29 -14.70 8.82
CA ALA A 495 -22.47 -14.86 7.98
C ALA A 495 -22.48 -16.19 7.24
N VAL A 496 -21.33 -16.65 6.73
CA VAL A 496 -21.22 -17.98 6.09
C VAL A 496 -21.39 -19.09 7.13
N ALA A 497 -20.78 -18.96 8.31
CA ALA A 497 -20.92 -19.96 9.38
C ALA A 497 -22.38 -20.11 9.83
N LEU A 498 -23.09 -19.00 10.03
CA LEU A 498 -24.49 -18.98 10.41
C LEU A 498 -25.43 -19.46 9.29
N ALA A 499 -25.14 -19.11 8.02
CA ALA A 499 -25.90 -19.59 6.86
C ALA A 499 -25.87 -21.12 6.71
N THR A 500 -24.90 -21.81 7.32
CA THR A 500 -24.89 -23.29 7.35
C THR A 500 -26.03 -23.89 8.16
N ARG A 501 -26.74 -23.11 9.00
CA ARG A 501 -27.82 -23.61 9.88
C ARG A 501 -29.06 -22.74 9.89
N LEU A 502 -28.92 -21.45 9.57
CA LEU A 502 -29.99 -20.48 9.67
C LEU A 502 -30.49 -20.03 8.29
N PRO A 503 -31.79 -19.75 8.14
CA PRO A 503 -32.33 -19.16 6.92
C PRO A 503 -31.83 -17.71 6.76
N LEU A 504 -31.89 -17.20 5.52
CA LEU A 504 -31.39 -15.87 5.12
C LEU A 504 -31.78 -14.75 6.10
N LEU A 505 -33.06 -14.61 6.44
CA LEU A 505 -33.56 -13.51 7.29
C LEU A 505 -33.00 -13.58 8.71
N ALA A 506 -32.94 -14.78 9.30
CA ALA A 506 -32.38 -14.96 10.64
C ALA A 506 -30.86 -14.66 10.66
N ASN A 507 -30.14 -15.11 9.62
CA ASN A 507 -28.72 -14.81 9.46
C ASN A 507 -28.46 -13.30 9.38
N PHE A 508 -29.27 -12.57 8.61
CA PHE A 508 -29.13 -11.13 8.45
C PHE A 508 -29.31 -10.38 9.78
N ILE A 509 -30.37 -10.72 10.53
CA ILE A 509 -30.65 -10.09 11.83
C ILE A 509 -29.52 -10.36 12.82
N ILE A 510 -29.04 -11.60 12.92
CA ILE A 510 -27.98 -11.96 13.87
C ILE A 510 -26.66 -11.28 13.49
N CYS A 511 -26.29 -11.25 12.21
CA CYS A 511 -25.09 -10.53 11.77
C CYS A 511 -25.17 -9.04 12.09
N PHE A 512 -26.33 -8.42 11.90
CA PHE A 512 -26.54 -7.01 12.29
C PHE A 512 -26.38 -6.80 13.80
N VAL A 513 -26.96 -7.67 14.64
CA VAL A 513 -26.80 -7.60 16.10
C VAL A 513 -25.35 -7.79 16.51
N VAL A 514 -24.64 -8.76 15.92
CA VAL A 514 -23.21 -9.00 16.15
C VAL A 514 -22.37 -7.79 15.75
N TYR A 515 -22.67 -7.16 14.62
CA TYR A 515 -22.00 -5.94 14.17
C TYR A 515 -22.18 -4.78 15.17
N VAL A 516 -23.44 -4.52 15.59
CA VAL A 516 -23.75 -3.44 16.53
C VAL A 516 -23.10 -3.69 17.89
N ILE A 517 -23.26 -4.89 18.45
CA ILE A 517 -22.66 -5.22 19.75
C ILE A 517 -21.12 -5.20 19.65
N GLY A 518 -20.54 -5.76 18.58
CA GLY A 518 -19.08 -5.83 18.41
C GLY A 518 -18.41 -4.45 18.29
N ASN A 519 -19.09 -3.46 17.73
CA ASN A 519 -18.58 -2.09 17.63
C ASN A 519 -18.81 -1.24 18.89
N LEU A 520 -19.92 -1.45 19.60
CA LEU A 520 -20.31 -0.63 20.75
C LEU A 520 -19.77 -1.15 22.09
N THR A 521 -19.44 -2.45 22.20
CA THR A 521 -19.03 -3.05 23.48
C THR A 521 -17.79 -2.36 24.06
N SER A 522 -16.73 -2.16 23.27
CA SER A 522 -15.48 -1.54 23.75
C SER A 522 -15.66 -0.09 24.19
N PRO A 523 -16.26 0.81 23.39
CA PRO A 523 -16.56 2.18 23.83
C PRO A 523 -17.43 2.26 25.09
N LEU A 524 -18.43 1.40 25.22
CA LEU A 524 -19.33 1.37 26.38
C LEU A 524 -18.62 0.93 27.66
N VAL A 525 -17.73 -0.08 27.55
CA VAL A 525 -16.92 -0.52 28.69
C VAL A 525 -15.95 0.57 29.11
N ALA A 526 -15.23 1.18 28.16
CA ALA A 526 -14.30 2.26 28.43
C ALA A 526 -14.97 3.47 29.10
N SER A 527 -16.17 3.85 28.64
CA SER A 527 -16.94 4.94 29.25
C SER A 527 -17.47 4.63 30.66
N ALA A 528 -17.54 3.36 31.05
CA ALA A 528 -18.02 2.92 32.36
C ALA A 528 -16.86 2.59 33.34
N GLU A 529 -15.61 2.64 32.87
CA GLU A 529 -14.43 2.45 33.72
C GLU A 529 -14.42 3.49 34.86
N GLY A 530 -14.34 3.01 36.10
CA GLY A 530 -14.34 3.84 37.31
C GLY A 530 -15.72 4.22 37.87
N ASN A 531 -16.81 4.03 37.12
CA ASN A 531 -18.18 4.32 37.60
C ASN A 531 -18.99 3.07 37.94
N ASN A 532 -18.84 1.96 37.20
CA ASN A 532 -19.65 0.76 37.42
C ASN A 532 -18.91 -0.52 37.02
N GLU A 533 -18.39 -1.25 38.02
CA GLU A 533 -17.69 -2.53 37.82
C GLU A 533 -18.55 -3.60 37.13
N LEU A 534 -19.88 -3.54 37.30
CA LEU A 534 -20.81 -4.48 36.67
C LEU A 534 -20.80 -4.33 35.14
N VAL A 535 -20.73 -3.10 34.62
CA VAL A 535 -20.70 -2.84 33.17
C VAL A 535 -19.39 -3.36 32.58
N GLY A 536 -18.27 -3.17 33.28
CA GLY A 536 -16.98 -3.75 32.90
C GLY A 536 -16.99 -5.29 32.89
N PHE A 537 -17.61 -5.92 33.88
CA PHE A 537 -17.76 -7.38 33.93
C PHE A 537 -18.63 -7.92 32.79
N VAL A 538 -19.82 -7.33 32.58
CA VAL A 538 -20.75 -7.76 31.52
C VAL A 538 -20.12 -7.55 30.14
N GLY A 539 -19.44 -6.42 29.91
CA GLY A 539 -18.75 -6.16 28.66
C GLY A 539 -17.62 -7.14 28.37
N LYS A 540 -16.84 -7.55 29.39
CA LYS A 540 -15.85 -8.62 29.26
C LYS A 540 -16.50 -9.97 28.92
N LEU A 541 -17.66 -10.29 29.49
CA LEU A 541 -18.40 -11.51 29.18
C LEU A 541 -18.90 -11.51 27.72
N ILE A 542 -19.43 -10.38 27.26
CA ILE A 542 -19.85 -10.21 25.86
C ILE A 542 -18.66 -10.38 24.91
N ALA A 543 -17.51 -9.78 25.22
CA ALA A 543 -16.29 -9.86 24.42
C ALA A 543 -15.68 -11.28 24.33
N VAL A 544 -16.09 -12.22 25.19
CA VAL A 544 -15.72 -13.64 25.07
C VAL A 544 -16.50 -14.33 23.93
N VAL A 545 -17.74 -13.90 23.67
CA VAL A 545 -18.64 -14.56 22.71
C VAL A 545 -18.68 -13.82 21.38
N ILE A 546 -18.72 -12.49 21.42
CA ILE A 546 -18.86 -11.62 20.26
C ILE A 546 -17.48 -11.00 19.96
N PRO A 547 -17.02 -11.02 18.69
CA PRO A 547 -15.77 -10.37 18.32
C PRO A 547 -15.78 -8.88 18.64
N ASN A 548 -14.66 -8.38 19.10
CA ASN A 548 -14.44 -6.96 19.22
C ASN A 548 -14.14 -6.37 17.84
N LEU A 549 -15.19 -5.86 17.18
CA LEU A 549 -15.09 -5.23 15.86
C LEU A 549 -14.55 -3.80 15.94
N ASN A 550 -14.56 -3.19 17.13
CA ASN A 550 -13.99 -1.86 17.34
C ASN A 550 -12.48 -1.81 17.03
N VAL A 551 -11.78 -2.95 17.02
CA VAL A 551 -10.38 -3.07 16.57
C VAL A 551 -10.19 -2.67 15.10
N PHE A 552 -11.26 -2.66 14.29
CA PHE A 552 -11.20 -2.20 12.90
C PHE A 552 -11.75 -0.78 12.72
N ASN A 553 -12.37 -0.22 13.77
CA ASN A 553 -13.03 1.06 13.69
C ASN A 553 -12.00 2.20 13.87
N VAL A 554 -11.96 3.11 12.89
CA VAL A 554 -11.00 4.21 12.84
C VAL A 554 -11.60 5.57 13.17
N GLN A 555 -12.87 5.64 13.58
CA GLN A 555 -13.59 6.90 13.82
C GLN A 555 -12.79 7.84 14.74
N SER A 556 -12.34 7.32 15.89
CA SER A 556 -11.53 8.10 16.85
C SER A 556 -10.21 8.64 16.25
N ALA A 557 -9.55 7.85 15.39
CA ALA A 557 -8.30 8.27 14.74
C ALA A 557 -8.56 9.31 13.64
N VAL A 558 -9.65 9.16 12.88
CA VAL A 558 -10.06 10.11 11.84
C VAL A 558 -10.50 11.44 12.46
N ASP A 559 -11.23 11.40 13.58
CA ASP A 559 -11.71 12.58 14.30
C ASP A 559 -10.56 13.40 14.89
N THR A 560 -9.58 12.72 15.48
CA THR A 560 -8.37 13.37 16.03
C THR A 560 -7.39 13.85 14.96
N GLY A 561 -7.60 13.46 13.70
CA GLY A 561 -6.69 13.77 12.59
C GLY A 561 -5.34 13.06 12.70
N SER A 562 -5.24 12.01 13.51
CA SER A 562 -4.02 11.23 13.68
C SER A 562 -3.82 10.28 12.52
N GLN A 563 -2.57 10.11 12.07
CA GLN A 563 -2.24 9.10 11.06
C GLN A 563 -2.31 7.71 11.70
N ILE A 564 -2.97 6.76 11.01
CA ILE A 564 -3.07 5.37 11.45
C ILE A 564 -1.69 4.71 11.24
N PRO A 565 -0.99 4.29 12.31
CA PRO A 565 0.31 3.65 12.17
C PRO A 565 0.18 2.31 11.44
N SER A 566 1.16 1.97 10.60
CA SER A 566 1.21 0.67 9.90
C SER A 566 1.23 -0.52 10.87
N LEU A 567 1.80 -0.34 12.07
CA LEU A 567 1.84 -1.35 13.13
C LEU A 567 0.44 -1.70 13.67
N TYR A 568 -0.47 -0.72 13.73
CA TYR A 568 -1.86 -0.97 14.11
C TYR A 568 -2.56 -1.85 13.07
N LEU A 569 -2.32 -1.58 11.78
CA LEU A 569 -2.86 -2.39 10.68
C LEU A 569 -2.36 -3.84 10.76
N ALA A 570 -1.10 -4.06 11.14
CA ALA A 570 -0.54 -5.38 11.38
C ALA A 570 -1.25 -6.10 12.55
N GLY A 571 -1.47 -5.41 13.67
CA GLY A 571 -2.23 -5.95 14.80
C GLY A 571 -3.67 -6.33 14.43
N ALA A 572 -4.38 -5.47 13.70
CA ALA A 572 -5.73 -5.74 13.22
C ALA A 572 -5.77 -6.93 12.24
N PHE A 573 -4.78 -7.05 11.36
CA PHE A 573 -4.64 -8.20 10.47
C PHE A 573 -4.45 -9.51 11.24
N ASN A 574 -3.67 -9.51 12.33
CA ASN A 574 -3.49 -10.70 13.17
C ASN A 574 -4.80 -11.12 13.83
N TYR A 575 -5.54 -10.14 14.34
CA TYR A 575 -6.86 -10.38 14.91
C TYR A 575 -7.81 -10.99 13.88
N LEU A 576 -7.90 -10.39 12.69
CA LEU A 576 -8.66 -10.92 11.55
C LEU A 576 -8.28 -12.37 11.24
N PHE A 577 -6.99 -12.64 11.04
CA PHE A 577 -6.50 -13.94 10.58
C PHE A 577 -6.86 -15.06 11.57
N CYS A 578 -6.55 -14.86 12.85
CA CYS A 578 -6.88 -15.82 13.91
C CYS A 578 -8.39 -16.01 14.05
N PHE A 579 -9.16 -14.92 14.00
CA PHE A 579 -10.61 -14.97 14.16
C PHE A 579 -11.31 -15.66 12.99
N VAL A 580 -10.96 -15.32 11.75
CA VAL A 580 -11.54 -15.96 10.56
C VAL A 580 -11.23 -17.46 10.54
N ILE A 581 -10.02 -17.88 10.93
CA ILE A 581 -9.68 -19.30 11.06
C ILE A 581 -10.57 -19.98 12.11
N ALA A 582 -10.75 -19.37 13.29
CA ALA A 582 -11.60 -19.93 14.34
C ALA A 582 -13.07 -20.08 13.91
N ILE A 583 -13.64 -19.04 13.29
CA ILE A 583 -15.01 -19.07 12.75
C ILE A 583 -15.14 -20.07 11.60
N TRP A 584 -14.11 -20.19 10.77
CA TRP A 584 -14.10 -21.17 9.69
C TRP A 584 -14.09 -22.61 10.23
N MET A 585 -13.30 -22.89 11.28
CA MET A 585 -13.34 -24.18 11.97
C MET A 585 -14.72 -24.46 12.57
N LEU A 586 -15.37 -23.45 13.16
CA LEU A 586 -16.75 -23.55 13.64
C LEU A 586 -17.73 -23.85 12.50
N ALA A 587 -17.62 -23.15 11.35
CA ALA A 587 -18.46 -23.36 10.18
C ALA A 587 -18.34 -24.79 9.64
N MET A 588 -17.13 -25.36 9.64
CA MET A 588 -16.93 -26.76 9.27
C MET A 588 -17.65 -27.71 10.20
N LEU A 589 -17.50 -27.52 11.51
CA LEU A 589 -18.12 -28.37 12.53
C LEU A 589 -19.64 -28.33 12.39
N LEU A 590 -20.22 -27.14 12.26
CA LEU A 590 -21.65 -26.95 12.08
C LEU A 590 -22.18 -27.63 10.80
N PHE A 591 -21.40 -27.69 9.73
CA PHE A 591 -21.80 -28.28 8.46
C PHE A 591 -21.58 -29.79 8.36
N GLU A 592 -20.59 -30.33 9.07
CA GLU A 592 -20.34 -31.78 9.12
C GLU A 592 -21.55 -32.51 9.73
N ASP A 593 -22.10 -31.94 10.80
CA ASP A 593 -23.28 -32.46 11.51
C ASP A 593 -24.62 -32.14 10.83
N ARG A 594 -24.64 -31.48 9.65
CA ARG A 594 -25.89 -31.18 8.94
C ARG A 594 -26.22 -32.32 7.99
N ASP A 595 -27.35 -32.96 8.25
CA ASP A 595 -27.97 -33.89 7.30
C ASP A 595 -28.46 -33.11 6.09
N LEU A 596 -27.94 -33.49 4.92
CA LEU A 596 -28.29 -32.90 3.64
C LEU A 596 -29.32 -33.76 2.88
N ALA A 597 -29.81 -34.86 3.48
CA ALA A 597 -30.68 -35.87 2.88
C ALA A 597 -32.16 -35.69 3.28
#